data_AF-A0A6S6G1L9-F1
#
_entry.id   AF-A0A6S6G1L9-F1
#
_cell.length_a   1.000
_cell.length_b   1.000
_cell.length_c   1.000
_cell.angle_alpha   90.00
_cell.angle_beta   90.00
_cell.angle_gamma   90.00
#
_symmetry.space_group_name_H-M   'P 1'
#
loop_
_entity.id
_entity.type
_entity.pdbx_description
1 polymer ?
#
loop_
_entity_poly.entity_id
_entity_poly.type
_entity_poly.pdbx_seq_one_letter_code
_entity_poly.pdbx_strand_id
1 'polypeptide(L)'
;MFPRIREITDAFGARLRVSVEAHPTGALVVFDRPDRKNYSTAVLDHYGVEVFCGYIMAARLALPNDLADEFVDGPFAASFGLERGDHVALVMKQTGARHDFAIPAPFWDRLYAELCVVIAHSRELGRRATKRLQ
;
A
#
# COMPACT_ATOMS: atom_id res chain seq x y z
N MET A 1 13.92 16.13 1.89
CA MET A 1 13.11 15.81 0.70
C MET A 1 11.72 15.50 1.24
N PHE A 2 10.73 16.26 0.79
CA PHE A 2 9.41 16.31 1.42
C PHE A 2 8.67 14.97 1.34
N PRO A 3 7.82 14.66 2.33
CA PRO A 3 6.89 13.53 2.21
C PRO A 3 6.06 13.71 0.94
N ARG A 4 6.11 12.71 0.05
CA ARG A 4 5.34 12.72 -1.20
C ARG A 4 3.96 12.18 -0.89
N ILE A 5 2.94 13.02 -1.02
CA ILE A 5 1.54 12.65 -0.87
C ILE A 5 0.92 12.53 -2.26
N ARG A 6 0.27 11.41 -2.52
CA ARG A 6 -0.49 11.13 -3.73
C ARG A 6 -1.91 10.83 -3.34
N GLU A 7 -2.84 11.58 -3.90
CA GLU A 7 -4.26 11.35 -3.72
C GLU A 7 -4.84 10.86 -5.04
N ILE A 8 -5.53 9.73 -4.98
CA ILE A 8 -6.19 9.07 -6.08
C ILE A 8 -7.69 9.21 -5.82
N THR A 9 -8.43 9.71 -6.80
CA THR A 9 -9.89 9.76 -6.76
C THR A 9 -10.42 8.81 -7.82
N ASP A 10 -11.34 7.92 -7.46
CA ASP A 10 -11.99 7.05 -8.44
C ASP A 10 -13.13 7.78 -9.17
N ALA A 11 -13.75 7.10 -10.15
CA ALA A 11 -14.84 7.67 -10.94
C ALA A 11 -16.12 7.97 -10.14
N PHE A 12 -16.24 7.44 -8.90
CA PHE A 12 -17.40 7.60 -8.02
C PHE A 12 -17.12 8.58 -6.88
N GLY A 13 -15.96 9.24 -6.87
CA GLY A 13 -15.58 10.23 -5.88
C GLY A 13 -14.97 9.65 -4.60
N ALA A 14 -14.72 8.34 -4.53
CA ALA A 14 -13.98 7.75 -3.44
C ALA A 14 -12.50 8.14 -3.53
N ARG A 15 -11.82 8.26 -2.38
CA ARG A 15 -10.46 8.79 -2.30
C ARG A 15 -9.52 7.82 -1.60
N LEU A 16 -8.35 7.62 -2.19
CA LEU A 16 -7.23 6.87 -1.60
C LEU A 16 -6.02 7.78 -1.55
N ARG A 17 -5.38 7.88 -0.40
CA ARG A 17 -4.16 8.66 -0.21
C ARG A 17 -3.00 7.72 0.09
N VAL A 18 -1.87 7.97 -0.57
CA VAL A 18 -0.59 7.30 -0.32
C VAL A 18 0.44 8.36 0.03
N SER A 19 1.09 8.23 1.18
CA SER A 19 2.17 9.10 1.63
C SER A 19 3.45 8.32 1.90
N VAL A 20 4.60 8.99 1.74
CA VAL A 20 5.91 8.44 2.10
C VAL A 20 6.47 9.22 3.28
N GLU A 21 6.79 8.52 4.35
CA GLU A 21 7.31 9.09 5.59
C GLU A 21 8.71 8.55 5.87
N ALA A 22 9.57 9.42 6.42
CA ALA A 22 10.90 9.01 6.85
C ALA A 22 10.81 8.25 8.18
N HIS A 23 11.54 7.15 8.30
CA HIS A 23 11.59 6.33 9.51
C HIS A 23 13.05 6.01 9.86
N PRO A 24 13.42 5.80 11.14
CA PRO A 24 14.80 5.50 11.51
C PRO A 24 15.43 4.33 10.75
N THR A 25 14.63 3.35 10.33
CA THR A 25 15.06 2.18 9.55
C THR A 25 14.91 2.34 8.03
N GLY A 26 14.48 3.50 7.53
CA GLY A 26 14.29 3.74 6.09
C GLY A 26 13.12 4.67 5.77
N ALA A 27 12.19 4.22 4.95
CA ALA A 27 10.97 4.94 4.61
C ALA A 27 9.75 4.02 4.74
N LEU A 28 8.65 4.60 5.20
CA LEU A 28 7.35 3.94 5.32
C LEU A 28 6.39 4.52 4.28
N VAL A 29 5.56 3.64 3.74
CA VAL A 29 4.48 4.00 2.83
C VAL A 29 3.17 3.85 3.59
N VAL A 30 2.45 4.96 3.75
CA VAL A 30 1.21 5.02 4.50
C VAL A 30 0.04 5.13 3.52
N PHE A 31 -0.97 4.32 3.72
CA PHE A 31 -2.23 4.30 2.97
C PHE A 31 -3.35 4.80 3.88
N ASP A 32 -4.17 5.69 3.34
CA ASP A 32 -5.28 6.33 4.05
C ASP A 32 -6.50 6.52 3.12
N ARG A 33 -7.69 6.58 3.72
CA ARG A 33 -8.97 6.83 3.05
C ARG A 33 -9.56 8.15 3.56
N PRO A 34 -9.14 9.31 3.03
CA PRO A 34 -9.59 10.61 3.53
C PRO A 34 -11.08 10.88 3.29
N ASP A 35 -11.72 10.09 2.43
CA ASP A 35 -13.16 10.07 2.20
C ASP A 35 -13.95 9.36 3.33
N ARG A 36 -13.28 8.57 4.18
CA ARG A 36 -13.91 7.78 5.24
C ARG A 36 -13.48 8.27 6.62
N LYS A 37 -14.45 8.64 7.46
CA LYS A 37 -14.18 9.04 8.85
C LYS A 37 -13.73 7.85 9.68
N ASN A 38 -12.67 8.03 10.48
CA ASN A 38 -12.11 7.01 11.39
C ASN A 38 -11.74 5.69 10.71
N TYR A 39 -11.39 5.74 9.42
CA TYR A 39 -10.91 4.56 8.72
C TYR A 39 -9.49 4.23 9.18
N SER A 40 -9.16 2.94 9.26
CA SER A 40 -7.79 2.53 9.58
C SER A 40 -6.84 3.05 8.50
N THR A 41 -5.62 3.41 8.90
CA THR A 41 -4.50 3.59 7.99
C THR A 41 -3.75 2.28 7.89
N ALA A 42 -3.16 1.99 6.73
CA ALA A 42 -2.22 0.89 6.58
C ALA A 42 -0.80 1.41 6.36
N VAL A 43 0.21 0.74 6.91
CA VAL A 43 1.61 1.19 6.87
C VAL A 43 2.52 0.05 6.43
N LEU A 44 3.17 0.20 5.28
CA LEU A 44 4.13 -0.78 4.78
C LEU A 44 5.55 -0.22 4.80
N ASP A 45 6.51 -1.08 5.09
CA ASP A 45 7.91 -0.77 4.82
C ASP A 45 8.24 -0.95 3.32
N HIS A 46 9.52 -0.79 2.99
CA HIS A 46 9.97 -0.89 1.61
C HIS A 46 9.70 -2.27 0.98
N TYR A 47 9.93 -3.35 1.72
CA TYR A 47 9.71 -4.70 1.23
C TYR A 47 8.20 -4.97 1.06
N GLY A 48 7.41 -4.63 2.07
CA GLY A 48 5.97 -4.79 2.04
C GLY A 48 5.32 -4.06 0.87
N VAL A 49 5.73 -2.83 0.57
CA VAL A 49 5.16 -2.08 -0.56
C VAL A 49 5.54 -2.67 -1.92
N GLU A 50 6.73 -3.26 -2.06
CA GLU A 50 7.14 -3.94 -3.31
C GLU A 50 6.32 -5.20 -3.55
N VAL A 51 6.16 -6.03 -2.52
CA VAL A 51 5.30 -7.23 -2.59
C VAL A 51 3.86 -6.83 -2.88
N PHE A 52 3.32 -5.84 -2.18
CA PHE A 52 1.96 -5.35 -2.42
C PHE A 52 1.78 -4.82 -3.84
N CYS A 53 2.76 -4.10 -4.38
CA CYS A 53 2.72 -3.62 -5.77
C CYS A 53 2.64 -4.76 -6.78
N GLY A 54 3.38 -5.86 -6.56
CA GLY A 54 3.26 -7.09 -7.35
C GLY A 54 1.90 -7.76 -7.17
N TYR A 55 1.41 -7.84 -5.93
CA TYR A 55 0.13 -8.45 -5.59
C TYR A 55 -1.06 -7.76 -6.27
N ILE A 56 -1.04 -6.43 -6.41
CA ILE A 56 -2.07 -5.69 -7.17
C ILE A 56 -2.21 -6.23 -8.60
N MET A 57 -1.09 -6.44 -9.29
CA MET A 57 -1.10 -6.98 -10.65
C MET A 57 -1.49 -8.45 -10.69
N ALA A 58 -1.01 -9.26 -9.75
CA ALA A 58 -1.41 -10.65 -9.63
C ALA A 58 -2.93 -10.77 -9.44
N ALA A 59 -3.52 -9.96 -8.55
CA ALA A 59 -4.97 -9.93 -8.32
C ALA A 59 -5.73 -9.47 -9.55
N ARG A 60 -5.24 -8.43 -10.24
CA ARG A 60 -5.84 -7.94 -11.49
C ARG A 60 -5.91 -9.03 -12.57
N LEU A 61 -4.85 -9.83 -12.70
CA LEU A 61 -4.74 -10.90 -13.70
C LEU A 61 -5.42 -12.20 -13.28
N ALA A 62 -5.59 -12.44 -11.98
CA ALA A 62 -6.27 -13.63 -11.46
C ALA A 62 -7.77 -13.59 -11.73
N LEU A 63 -8.38 -12.39 -11.80
CA LEU A 63 -9.83 -12.27 -12.00
C LEU A 63 -10.32 -12.99 -13.27
N PRO A 64 -11.40 -13.77 -13.19
CA PRO A 64 -12.33 -13.88 -12.06
C PRO A 64 -11.98 -14.97 -11.03
N ASN A 65 -10.82 -15.64 -11.12
CA ASN A 65 -10.42 -16.73 -10.22
C ASN A 65 -9.93 -16.23 -8.84
N ASP A 66 -9.77 -17.16 -7.91
CA ASP A 66 -9.11 -16.90 -6.63
C ASP A 66 -7.62 -16.61 -6.80
N LEU A 67 -7.08 -15.86 -5.84
CA LEU A 67 -5.65 -15.63 -5.66
C LEU A 67 -5.30 -16.00 -4.22
N ALA A 68 -4.20 -16.72 -4.03
CA ALA A 68 -3.70 -17.03 -2.71
C ALA A 68 -3.33 -15.74 -1.95
N ASP A 69 -3.48 -15.76 -0.63
CA ASP A 69 -2.99 -14.67 0.21
C ASP A 69 -1.46 -14.63 0.17
N GLU A 70 -0.91 -13.41 0.20
CA GLU A 70 0.53 -13.15 0.27
C GLU A 70 0.89 -12.56 1.63
N PHE A 71 2.08 -12.90 2.15
CA PHE A 71 2.48 -12.54 3.51
C PHE A 71 3.85 -11.87 3.50
N VAL A 72 3.96 -10.78 4.25
CA VAL A 72 5.23 -10.10 4.49
C VAL A 72 5.51 -10.03 5.99
N ASP A 73 6.72 -10.41 6.35
CA ASP A 73 7.20 -10.41 7.74
C ASP A 73 7.95 -9.12 8.09
N GLY A 74 8.29 -8.97 9.37
CA GLY A 74 9.10 -7.88 9.89
C GLY A 74 8.33 -6.91 10.80
N PRO A 75 8.91 -5.75 11.12
CA PRO A 75 8.30 -4.78 12.05
C PRO A 75 6.97 -4.20 11.55
N PHE A 76 6.73 -4.25 10.24
CA PHE A 76 5.50 -3.79 9.56
C PHE A 76 4.81 -4.95 8.84
N ALA A 77 4.77 -6.12 9.48
CA ALA A 77 4.19 -7.33 8.92
C ALA A 77 2.73 -7.14 8.49
N ALA A 78 2.39 -7.72 7.35
CA ALA A 78 1.06 -7.63 6.76
C ALA A 78 0.74 -8.86 5.92
N SER A 79 -0.55 -9.14 5.73
CA SER A 79 -1.03 -10.05 4.70
C SER A 79 -1.88 -9.31 3.67
N PHE A 80 -1.79 -9.76 2.42
CA PHE A 80 -2.55 -9.23 1.30
C PHE A 80 -3.47 -10.33 0.78
N GLY A 81 -4.76 -10.04 0.72
CA GLY A 81 -5.78 -10.95 0.20
C GLY A 81 -6.63 -10.30 -0.88
N LEU A 82 -7.28 -11.14 -1.67
CA LEU A 82 -8.28 -10.76 -2.66
C LEU A 82 -9.68 -11.13 -2.14
N GLU A 83 -10.46 -10.15 -1.69
CA GLU A 83 -11.82 -10.37 -1.24
C GLU A 83 -12.82 -10.19 -2.37
N ARG A 84 -13.76 -11.14 -2.46
CA ARG A 84 -14.84 -11.18 -3.45
C ARG A 84 -16.17 -11.28 -2.74
N GLY A 85 -16.73 -10.13 -2.36
CA GLY A 85 -18.10 -10.00 -1.84
C GLY A 85 -18.99 -9.29 -2.84
N ASP A 86 -19.83 -8.36 -2.37
CA ASP A 86 -20.62 -7.46 -3.23
C ASP A 86 -19.73 -6.62 -4.17
N HIS A 87 -18.47 -6.39 -3.74
CA HIS A 87 -17.44 -5.71 -4.51
C HIS A 87 -16.11 -6.45 -4.39
N VAL A 88 -15.29 -6.36 -5.45
CA VAL A 88 -13.93 -6.90 -5.46
C VAL A 88 -12.98 -5.87 -4.85
N ALA A 89 -12.21 -6.31 -3.85
CA ALA A 89 -11.25 -5.46 -3.16
C ALA A 89 -9.97 -6.22 -2.80
N LEU A 90 -8.85 -5.50 -2.80
CA LEU A 90 -7.64 -5.95 -2.12
C LEU A 90 -7.77 -5.62 -0.64
N VAL A 91 -7.45 -6.58 0.21
CA VAL A 91 -7.52 -6.42 1.66
C VAL A 91 -6.13 -6.55 2.24
N MET A 92 -5.72 -5.54 3.00
CA MET A 92 -4.47 -5.55 3.75
C MET A 92 -4.79 -5.72 5.23
N LYS A 93 -4.23 -6.76 5.84
CA LYS A 93 -4.36 -7.05 7.27
C LYS A 93 -3.00 -6.84 7.92
N GLN A 94 -2.93 -5.99 8.94
CA GLN A 94 -1.67 -5.73 9.65
C GLN A 94 -1.71 -6.29 11.06
N THR A 95 -0.59 -6.86 11.51
CA THR A 95 -0.50 -7.38 12.87
C THR A 95 -0.72 -6.25 13.88
N GLY A 96 -1.72 -6.42 14.75
CA GLY A 96 -2.07 -5.43 15.78
C GLY A 96 -2.98 -4.28 15.30
N ALA A 97 -3.33 -4.22 14.01
CA ALA A 97 -4.34 -3.28 13.54
C ALA A 97 -5.76 -3.75 13.95
N ARG A 98 -6.61 -2.78 14.32
CA ARG A 98 -7.99 -3.07 14.73
C ARG A 98 -8.91 -3.43 13.56
N HIS A 99 -8.60 -2.93 12.37
CA HIS A 99 -9.42 -3.07 11.18
C HIS A 99 -8.56 -3.24 9.94
N ASP A 100 -9.01 -4.13 9.05
CA ASP A 100 -8.41 -4.36 7.74
C ASP A 100 -8.57 -3.12 6.84
N PHE A 101 -7.59 -2.92 5.96
CA PHE A 101 -7.60 -1.83 4.99
C PHE A 101 -7.98 -2.36 3.61
N ALA A 102 -9.15 -1.96 3.12
CA ALA A 102 -9.69 -2.44 1.84
C ALA A 102 -9.52 -1.40 0.73
N ILE A 103 -9.00 -1.85 -0.41
CA ILE A 103 -8.77 -1.07 -1.63
C ILE A 103 -9.61 -1.65 -2.77
N PRO A 104 -10.73 -0.98 -3.12
CA PRO A 104 -11.60 -1.40 -4.21
C PRO A 104 -10.89 -1.45 -5.57
N ALA A 105 -11.35 -2.35 -6.46
CA ALA A 105 -10.83 -2.54 -7.81
C ALA A 105 -10.63 -1.26 -8.65
N PRO A 106 -11.51 -0.23 -8.59
CA PRO A 106 -11.31 1.01 -9.33
C PRO A 106 -9.99 1.76 -9.04
N PHE A 107 -9.36 1.52 -7.89
CA PHE A 107 -8.09 2.16 -7.54
C PHE A 107 -6.86 1.44 -8.10
N TRP A 108 -6.97 0.16 -8.46
CA TRP A 108 -5.80 -0.72 -8.62
C TRP A 108 -4.83 -0.23 -9.68
N ASP A 109 -5.31 0.06 -10.89
CA ASP A 109 -4.44 0.43 -12.02
C ASP A 109 -3.69 1.74 -11.73
N ARG A 110 -4.38 2.74 -11.15
CA ARG A 110 -3.76 4.01 -10.78
C ARG A 110 -2.84 3.86 -9.57
N LEU A 111 -3.23 3.06 -8.59
CA LEU A 111 -2.44 2.79 -7.41
C LEU A 111 -1.13 2.11 -7.78
N TYR A 112 -1.18 1.06 -8.61
CA TYR A 112 -0.01 0.37 -9.12
C TYR A 112 0.99 1.35 -9.75
N ALA A 113 0.51 2.20 -10.66
CA ALA A 113 1.35 3.20 -11.32
C ALA A 113 1.99 4.19 -10.33
N GLU A 114 1.25 4.67 -9.33
CA GLU A 114 1.80 5.55 -8.29
C GLU A 114 2.79 4.80 -7.39
N LEU A 115 2.53 3.54 -7.05
CA LEU A 115 3.42 2.71 -6.24
C LEU A 115 4.77 2.48 -6.92
N CYS A 116 4.82 2.26 -8.24
CA CYS A 116 6.09 2.16 -8.98
C CYS A 116 6.98 3.39 -8.73
N VAL A 117 6.38 4.59 -8.67
CA VAL A 117 7.14 5.83 -8.43
C VAL A 117 7.45 6.02 -6.94
N VAL A 118 6.51 5.71 -6.05
CA VAL A 118 6.69 5.75 -4.59
C VAL A 118 7.83 4.84 -4.15
N ILE A 119 7.89 3.61 -4.68
CA ILE A 119 8.94 2.62 -4.42
C ILE A 119 10.31 3.18 -4.79
N ALA A 120 10.45 3.77 -5.99
CA ALA A 120 11.71 4.36 -6.43
C ALA A 120 12.19 5.48 -5.48
N HIS A 121 11.28 6.31 -4.99
CA HIS A 121 11.61 7.36 -4.02
C HIS A 121 11.91 6.80 -2.62
N SER A 122 11.20 5.77 -2.18
CA SER A 122 11.46 5.07 -0.91
C SER A 122 12.89 4.51 -0.89
N ARG A 123 13.33 3.86 -1.99
CA ARG A 123 14.73 3.40 -2.17
C ARG A 123 15.75 4.52 -2.06
N GLU A 124 15.49 5.66 -2.71
CA GLU A 124 16.37 6.83 -2.64
C GLU A 124 16.50 7.37 -1.21
N LEU A 125 15.39 7.45 -0.48
CA LEU A 125 15.38 7.89 0.92
C LEU A 125 16.19 6.94 1.81
N GLY A 126 15.97 5.63 1.67
CA GLY A 126 16.75 4.61 2.39
C GLY A 126 18.25 4.75 2.11
N ARG A 127 18.64 4.87 0.84
CA ARG A 127 20.06 5.03 0.46
C ARG A 127 20.70 6.28 1.07
N ARG A 128 19.97 7.40 1.12
CA ARG A 128 20.45 8.65 1.75
C ARG A 128 20.57 8.52 3.26
N ALA A 129 19.66 7.80 3.91
CA ALA A 129 19.74 7.56 5.34
C ALA A 129 21.01 6.76 5.70
N THR A 130 21.31 5.69 4.96
CA THR A 130 22.54 4.91 5.15
C THR A 130 23.81 5.75 4.94
N LYS A 131 23.85 6.58 3.89
CA LYS A 131 24.99 7.48 3.61
C LYS A 131 25.24 8.55 4.68
N ARG A 132 24.25 8.89 5.52
CA ARG A 132 24.42 9.86 6.62
C ARG A 132 24.96 9.24 7.91
N LEU A 133 24.90 7.91 8.01
CA LEU A 133 25.37 7.14 9.16
C LEU A 133 26.81 6.62 8.98
N GLN A 134 27.38 6.78 7.78
CA GLN A 134 28.78 6.52 7.45
C GLN A 134 29.57 7.83 7.49
#